data_AF-A0A7G8IQP4-F1
#
_entry.id   AF-A0A7G8IQP4-F1
#
_cell.length_a   1.000
_cell.length_b   1.000
_cell.length_c   1.000
_cell.angle_alpha   90.00
_cell.angle_beta   90.00
_cell.angle_gamma   90.00
#
_symmetry.space_group_name_H-M   'P 1'
#
loop_
_entity.id
_entity.type
_entity.pdbx_description
1 polymer ?
#
loop_
_entity_poly.entity_id
_entity_poly.type
_entity_poly.pdbx_seq_one_letter_code
_entity_poly.pdbx_strand_id
1 'polypeptide(L)'
;MALTAFTRTGRVILQDPSELTRHALQRARQAVRCLPFQRNFYRHLESGAMSSGELVALDDWPAMTRQRLNASQTEDHLIWLIQLGVLRREVDGQGLTERVRLTPLGRDVLINWPESIPSAGLTHRLFHWCRRHRPRW
;
A
#
# COMPACT_ATOMS: atom_id res chain seq x y z
N MET A 1 -32.87 4.38 -3.09
CA MET A 1 -33.72 3.77 -4.14
C MET A 1 -32.90 2.66 -4.78
N ALA A 2 -33.08 1.42 -4.33
CA ALA A 2 -32.33 0.27 -4.84
C ALA A 2 -33.09 -0.32 -6.04
N LEU A 3 -32.43 -0.48 -7.18
CA LEU A 3 -33.00 -1.16 -8.35
C LEU A 3 -32.49 -2.61 -8.34
N THR A 4 -33.39 -3.54 -8.06
CA THR A 4 -33.15 -4.97 -8.16
C THR A 4 -33.37 -5.41 -9.60
N ALA A 5 -32.31 -5.82 -10.30
CA ALA A 5 -32.42 -6.55 -11.56
C ALA A 5 -31.96 -8.00 -11.32
N PHE A 6 -32.86 -8.95 -11.58
CA PHE A 6 -32.58 -10.39 -11.49
C PHE A 6 -32.37 -10.91 -12.91
N THR A 7 -31.14 -11.31 -13.26
CA THR A 7 -30.88 -12.08 -14.47
C THR A 7 -30.26 -13.42 -14.10
N ARG A 8 -30.87 -14.46 -14.67
CA ARG A 8 -30.54 -15.88 -14.55
C ARG A 8 -29.21 -16.11 -15.28
N THR A 9 -28.25 -16.73 -14.59
CA THR A 9 -26.92 -17.19 -15.06
C THR A 9 -25.80 -16.13 -15.00
N GLY A 10 -24.88 -16.31 -14.04
CA GLY A 10 -23.64 -15.53 -13.91
C GLY A 10 -23.82 -14.22 -13.14
N ARG A 11 -23.72 -14.28 -11.80
CA ARG A 11 -23.82 -13.11 -10.92
C ARG A 11 -22.56 -12.23 -11.05
N VAL A 12 -22.47 -11.41 -12.09
CA VAL A 12 -21.61 -10.23 -12.05
C VAL A 12 -22.27 -9.26 -11.08
N ILE A 13 -21.88 -9.31 -9.81
CA ILE A 13 -22.29 -8.31 -8.82
C ILE A 13 -21.64 -7.02 -9.29
N LEU A 14 -22.41 -6.13 -9.91
CA LEU A 14 -22.05 -4.72 -10.05
C LEU A 14 -21.96 -4.16 -8.63
N GLN A 15 -20.77 -4.26 -8.03
CA GLN A 15 -20.51 -3.66 -6.73
C GLN A 15 -20.59 -2.15 -6.89
N ASP A 16 -21.27 -1.48 -5.96
CA ASP A 16 -21.32 -0.02 -5.92
C ASP A 16 -19.87 0.53 -5.86
N PRO A 17 -19.48 1.46 -6.75
CA PRO A 17 -18.15 2.08 -6.74
C PRO A 17 -17.72 2.61 -5.37
N SER A 18 -18.68 3.06 -4.54
CA SER A 18 -18.44 3.54 -3.18
C SER A 18 -18.09 2.41 -2.19
N GLU A 19 -18.61 1.20 -2.38
CA GLU A 19 -18.28 0.03 -1.56
C GLU A 19 -16.91 -0.55 -1.95
N LEU A 20 -16.62 -0.63 -3.25
CA LEU A 20 -15.30 -1.02 -3.77
C LEU A 20 -14.21 -0.12 -3.21
N THR A 21 -14.45 1.20 -3.22
CA THR A 21 -13.54 2.20 -2.67
C THR A 21 -13.34 2.01 -1.16
N ARG A 22 -14.42 1.74 -0.40
CA ARG A 22 -14.34 1.46 1.04
C ARG A 22 -13.53 0.19 1.34
N HIS A 23 -13.73 -0.88 0.58
CA HIS A 23 -12.96 -2.11 0.73
C HIS A 23 -11.48 -1.91 0.39
N ALA A 24 -11.17 -1.19 -0.70
CA ALA A 24 -9.79 -0.85 -1.06
C ALA A 24 -9.11 -0.06 0.07
N LEU A 25 -9.77 0.97 0.58
CA LEU A 25 -9.28 1.80 1.68
C LEU A 25 -9.03 1.01 2.97
N GLN A 26 -9.95 0.12 3.35
CA GLN A 26 -9.79 -0.73 4.54
C GLN A 26 -8.61 -1.70 4.40
N ARG A 27 -8.48 -2.37 3.24
CA ARG A 27 -7.36 -3.27 2.97
C ARG A 27 -6.03 -2.53 2.99
N ALA A 28 -5.97 -1.35 2.37
CA ALA A 28 -4.79 -0.50 2.35
C ALA A 28 -4.39 -0.04 3.76
N ARG A 29 -5.35 0.42 4.58
CA ARG A 29 -5.12 0.76 6.00
C ARG A 29 -4.56 -0.41 6.80
N GLN A 30 -5.12 -1.59 6.64
CA GLN A 30 -4.61 -2.78 7.33
C GLN A 30 -3.17 -3.09 6.91
N ALA A 31 -2.87 -3.03 5.61
CA ALA A 31 -1.55 -3.32 5.08
C ALA A 31 -0.48 -2.34 5.55
N VAL A 32 -0.74 -1.03 5.46
CA VAL A 32 0.19 0.02 5.90
C VAL A 32 0.59 -0.17 7.37
N ARG A 33 -0.32 -0.62 8.23
CA ARG A 33 -0.01 -0.93 9.65
C ARG A 33 0.82 -2.20 9.85
N CYS A 34 0.78 -3.14 8.89
CA CYS A 34 1.50 -4.41 8.95
C CYS A 34 2.90 -4.35 8.33
N LEU A 35 3.17 -3.33 7.51
CA LEU A 35 4.45 -3.14 6.84
C LEU A 35 5.49 -2.43 7.72
N PRO A 36 6.79 -2.57 7.42
CA PRO A 36 7.86 -1.98 8.23
C PRO A 36 7.99 -0.46 8.04
N PHE A 37 7.29 0.17 7.09
CA PHE A 37 7.42 1.60 6.83
C PHE A 37 6.79 2.47 7.94
N GLN A 38 7.49 3.54 8.29
CA GLN A 38 7.04 4.56 9.25
C GLN A 38 6.37 5.73 8.53
N ARG A 39 5.74 6.64 9.29
CA ARG A 39 5.03 7.79 8.72
C ARG A 39 5.96 8.69 7.90
N ASN A 40 7.21 8.86 8.32
CA ASN A 40 8.19 9.68 7.61
C ASN A 40 8.50 9.18 6.20
N PHE A 41 8.53 7.86 5.98
CA PHE A 41 8.68 7.31 4.63
C PHE A 41 7.58 7.82 3.70
N TYR A 42 6.32 7.75 4.16
CA TYR A 42 5.20 8.26 3.36
C TYR A 42 5.20 9.79 3.24
N ARG A 43 5.67 10.51 4.25
CA ARG A 43 5.81 11.98 4.21
C ARG A 43 6.85 12.39 3.16
N HIS A 44 7.95 11.66 3.05
CA HIS A 44 8.92 11.87 1.97
C HIS A 44 8.28 11.67 0.59
N LEU A 45 7.41 10.66 0.46
CA LEU A 45 6.65 10.39 -0.77
C LEU A 45 5.53 11.40 -1.07
N GLU A 46 5.17 12.28 -0.12
CA GLU A 46 4.25 13.41 -0.38
C GLU A 46 4.96 14.53 -1.14
N SER A 47 6.26 14.73 -0.90
CA SER A 47 7.10 15.75 -1.55
C SER A 47 7.73 15.31 -2.87
N GLY A 48 7.75 14.01 -3.18
CA GLY A 48 8.38 13.50 -4.40
C GLY A 48 8.30 11.97 -4.52
N ALA A 49 9.02 11.42 -5.49
CA ALA A 49 9.14 9.98 -5.66
C ALA A 49 10.48 9.46 -5.12
N MET A 50 10.54 8.19 -4.72
CA MET A 50 11.75 7.54 -4.19
C MET A 50 11.87 6.11 -4.74
N SER A 51 13.07 5.65 -5.03
CA SER A 51 13.39 4.28 -5.43
C SER A 51 13.72 3.38 -4.24
N SER A 52 13.64 2.06 -4.42
CA SER A 52 14.09 1.09 -3.41
C SER A 52 15.57 1.24 -3.07
N GLY A 53 16.41 1.57 -4.07
CA GLY A 53 17.83 1.84 -3.89
C GLY A 53 18.10 3.06 -3.00
N GLU A 54 17.43 4.19 -3.26
CA GLU A 54 17.53 5.38 -2.40
C GLU A 54 17.12 5.06 -0.96
N LEU A 55 16.04 4.30 -0.75
CA LEU A 55 15.58 3.93 0.59
C LEU A 55 16.56 3.03 1.34
N VAL A 56 17.19 2.07 0.66
CA VAL A 56 18.17 1.14 1.27
C VAL A 56 19.49 1.84 1.58
N ALA A 57 19.85 2.84 0.79
CA ALA A 57 21.08 3.61 0.96
C ALA A 57 21.00 4.68 2.07
N LEU A 58 19.83 4.92 2.67
CA LEU A 58 19.68 5.88 3.75
C LEU A 58 20.41 5.43 5.03
N ASP A 59 21.31 6.28 5.52
CA ASP A 59 21.97 6.09 6.82
C ASP A 59 20.94 6.16 7.97
N ASP A 60 20.00 7.11 7.90
CA ASP A 60 18.90 7.27 8.86
C ASP A 60 17.67 6.39 8.51
N TRP A 61 17.92 5.12 8.19
CA TRP A 61 16.84 4.14 7.99
C TRP A 61 15.89 3.99 9.20
N PRO A 62 16.29 4.20 10.49
CA PRO A 62 15.38 4.10 11.63
C PRO A 62 14.31 5.19 11.64
N ALA A 63 14.50 6.32 10.94
CA ALA A 63 13.43 7.30 10.77
C ALA A 63 12.37 6.85 9.73
N MET A 64 12.75 6.00 8.77
CA MET A 64 11.90 5.60 7.64
C MET A 64 11.24 4.24 7.84
N THR A 65 11.90 3.31 8.53
CA THR A 65 11.49 1.90 8.66
C THR A 65 11.68 1.42 10.09
N ARG A 66 10.84 0.48 10.54
CA ARG A 66 10.90 -0.11 11.90
C ARG A 66 12.00 -1.16 12.06
N GLN A 67 12.59 -1.61 10.96
CA GLN A 67 13.66 -2.60 10.90
C GLN A 67 14.49 -2.32 9.65
N ARG A 68 15.77 -2.65 9.67
CA ARG A 68 16.64 -2.52 8.50
C ARG A 68 16.17 -3.49 7.42
N LEU A 69 16.02 -3.00 6.19
CA LEU A 69 15.60 -3.77 5.03
C LEU A 69 16.75 -3.89 4.03
N ASN A 70 16.82 -5.02 3.34
CA ASN A 70 17.64 -5.16 2.14
C ASN A 70 16.85 -4.77 0.87
N ALA A 71 17.51 -4.65 -0.27
CA ALA A 71 16.90 -4.26 -1.54
C ALA A 71 15.70 -5.13 -1.93
N SER A 72 15.84 -6.46 -1.83
CA SER A 72 14.76 -7.39 -2.17
C SER A 72 13.54 -7.22 -1.26
N GLN A 73 13.74 -7.13 0.06
CA GLN A 73 12.66 -6.91 1.02
C GLN A 73 11.96 -5.56 0.80
N THR A 74 12.73 -4.51 0.53
CA THR A 74 12.20 -3.19 0.22
C THR A 74 11.32 -3.25 -1.02
N GLU A 75 11.84 -3.79 -2.13
CA GLU A 75 11.12 -3.90 -3.40
C GLU A 75 9.82 -4.68 -3.25
N ASP A 76 9.89 -5.83 -2.57
CA ASP A 76 8.76 -6.66 -2.20
C ASP A 76 7.66 -5.83 -1.50
N HIS A 77 8.02 -5.03 -0.50
CA HIS A 77 7.07 -4.19 0.22
C HIS A 77 6.50 -3.05 -0.64
N LEU A 78 7.31 -2.46 -1.53
CA LEU A 78 6.86 -1.43 -2.46
C LEU A 78 5.87 -1.99 -3.49
N ILE A 79 6.18 -3.14 -4.10
CA ILE A 79 5.29 -3.86 -5.02
C ILE A 79 3.94 -4.15 -4.36
N TRP A 80 3.96 -4.60 -3.10
CA TRP A 80 2.73 -4.86 -2.37
C TRP A 80 1.88 -3.59 -2.18
N LEU A 81 2.51 -2.46 -1.84
CA LEU A 81 1.81 -1.18 -1.74
C LEU A 81 1.29 -0.68 -3.09
N ILE A 82 1.96 -0.99 -4.20
CA ILE A 82 1.49 -0.71 -5.56
C ILE A 82 0.26 -1.54 -5.90
N GLN A 83 0.29 -2.86 -5.61
CA GLN A 83 -0.85 -3.76 -5.84
C GLN A 83 -2.10 -3.35 -5.05
N LEU A 84 -1.91 -2.76 -3.86
CA LEU A 84 -2.99 -2.21 -3.05
C LEU A 84 -3.46 -0.82 -3.50
N GLY A 85 -2.75 -0.19 -4.45
CA GLY A 85 -3.04 1.14 -4.94
C GLY A 85 -2.60 2.28 -4.01
N VAL A 86 -1.84 1.99 -2.95
CA VAL A 86 -1.29 3.01 -2.03
C VAL A 86 -0.16 3.78 -2.69
N LEU A 87 0.69 3.07 -3.43
CA LEU A 87 1.76 3.63 -4.22
C LEU A 87 1.48 3.43 -5.71
N ARG A 88 2.12 4.24 -6.53
CA ARG A 88 2.20 4.03 -7.97
C ARG A 88 3.65 4.17 -8.39
N ARG A 89 4.07 3.33 -9.33
CA ARG A 89 5.39 3.42 -9.93
C ARG A 89 5.46 4.60 -10.89
N GLU A 90 6.51 5.40 -10.75
CA GLU A 90 6.97 6.36 -11.73
C GLU A 90 8.14 5.75 -12.48
N VAL A 91 8.15 6.03 -13.76
CA VAL A 91 9.23 5.62 -14.64
C VAL A 91 9.75 6.91 -15.25
N ASP A 92 11.06 7.10 -15.24
CA ASP A 92 11.65 8.17 -16.03
C ASP A 92 11.31 7.92 -17.50
N GLY A 93 11.32 8.95 -18.34
CA GLY A 93 10.96 8.85 -19.77
C GLY A 93 11.79 7.83 -20.58
N GLN A 94 12.78 7.19 -19.95
CA GLN A 94 13.67 6.18 -20.50
C GLN A 94 13.45 4.77 -19.92
N GLY A 95 12.57 4.57 -18.93
CA GLY A 95 12.30 3.24 -18.39
C GLY A 95 13.27 2.74 -17.32
N LEU A 96 14.33 3.50 -17.00
CA LEU A 96 15.51 3.00 -16.29
C LEU A 96 15.42 3.05 -14.75
N THR A 97 14.72 4.03 -14.19
CA THR A 97 14.59 4.17 -12.73
C THR A 97 13.18 3.79 -12.28
N GLU A 98 13.10 2.82 -11.36
CA GLU A 98 11.86 2.40 -10.73
C GLU A 98 11.62 3.23 -9.46
N ARG A 99 11.05 4.43 -9.59
CA ARG A 99 10.67 5.26 -8.43
C ARG A 99 9.22 5.01 -8.05
N VAL A 100 8.83 5.23 -6.81
CA VAL A 100 7.44 5.15 -6.35
C VAL A 100 6.95 6.49 -5.82
N ARG A 101 5.67 6.77 -6.04
CA ARG A 101 4.96 7.95 -5.52
C ARG A 101 3.71 7.58 -4.74
N LEU A 102 3.31 8.46 -3.83
CA LEU A 102 2.07 8.31 -3.09
C LEU A 102 0.83 8.62 -3.97
N THR A 103 -0.20 7.77 -3.91
CA THR A 103 -1.47 7.99 -4.64
C THR A 103 -2.49 8.75 -3.76
N PRO A 104 -3.62 9.23 -4.33
CA PRO A 104 -4.72 9.77 -3.55
C PRO A 104 -5.25 8.78 -2.49
N LEU A 105 -5.42 7.50 -2.85
CA LEU A 105 -5.80 6.44 -1.90
C LEU A 105 -4.79 6.34 -0.75
N GLY A 106 -3.49 6.39 -1.07
CA GLY A 106 -2.43 6.39 -0.06
C GLY A 106 -2.52 7.57 0.90
N ARG A 107 -2.84 8.77 0.40
CA ARG A 107 -3.11 9.95 1.25
C ARG A 107 -4.31 9.73 2.16
N ASP A 108 -5.43 9.22 1.63
CA ASP A 108 -6.66 8.95 2.40
C ASP A 108 -6.45 7.88 3.50
N VAL A 109 -5.52 6.94 3.28
CA VAL A 109 -5.10 5.98 4.30
C VAL A 109 -4.40 6.70 5.46
N LEU A 110 -3.51 7.66 5.15
CA LEU A 110 -2.61 8.31 6.09
C LEU A 110 -3.21 9.50 6.85
N ILE A 111 -4.35 10.06 6.39
CA ILE A 111 -5.05 11.18 7.07
C ILE A 111 -5.27 10.90 8.57
N ASN A 112 -5.55 9.66 8.95
CA ASN A 112 -5.80 9.30 10.35
C ASN A 112 -4.51 9.16 11.19
N TRP A 113 -3.33 9.24 10.58
CA TRP A 113 -2.02 9.00 11.19
C TRP A 113 -1.01 10.11 10.83
N PRO A 114 -1.26 11.37 11.24
CA PRO A 114 -0.41 12.49 10.86
C PRO A 114 1.04 12.34 11.36
N GLU A 115 1.21 11.83 12.59
CA GLU A 115 2.52 11.71 13.24
C GLU A 115 3.09 10.29 13.19
N SER A 116 2.31 9.28 13.54
CA SER A 116 2.80 7.90 13.60
C SER A 116 1.74 6.90 13.17
N ILE A 117 2.20 5.85 12.51
CA ILE A 117 1.34 4.73 12.09
C ILE A 117 1.33 3.71 13.22
N PRO A 118 0.17 3.38 13.80
CA PRO A 118 0.08 2.37 14.84
C PRO A 118 0.40 0.99 14.25
N SER A 119 1.32 0.28 14.89
CA SER A 119 1.61 -1.10 14.52
C SER A 119 0.34 -1.95 14.57
N ALA A 120 0.15 -2.81 13.57
CA ALA A 120 -0.82 -3.89 13.67
C ALA A 120 -0.35 -4.92 14.73
N GLY A 121 -1.30 -5.53 15.45
CA GLY A 121 -1.01 -6.66 16.33
C GLY A 121 -0.46 -7.87 15.55
N LEU A 122 0.22 -8.79 16.24
CA LEU A 122 0.88 -9.96 15.64
C LEU A 122 -0.07 -10.81 14.79
N THR A 123 -1.31 -11.01 15.25
CA THR A 123 -2.35 -11.75 14.52
C THR A 123 -2.69 -11.12 13.18
N HIS A 124 -2.79 -9.79 13.14
CA HIS A 124 -3.04 -9.04 11.91
C HIS A 124 -1.85 -9.09 10.95
N ARG A 125 -0.61 -9.07 11.48
CA ARG A 125 0.61 -9.23 10.66
C ARG A 125 0.68 -10.62 10.02
N LEU A 126 0.35 -11.68 10.77
CA LEU A 126 0.30 -13.05 10.26
C LEU A 126 -0.79 -13.23 9.19
N PHE A 127 -2.01 -12.76 9.45
CA PHE A 127 -3.09 -12.81 8.47
C PHE A 127 -2.77 -12.01 7.20
N HIS A 128 -2.16 -10.83 7.36
CA HIS A 128 -1.69 -10.03 6.25
C HIS A 128 -0.60 -10.76 5.44
N TRP A 129 0.35 -11.40 6.12
CA TRP A 129 1.37 -12.23 5.46
C TRP A 129 0.75 -13.40 4.69
N CYS A 130 -0.25 -14.10 5.25
CA CYS A 130 -0.96 -15.16 4.55
C CYS A 130 -1.73 -14.64 3.32
N ARG A 131 -2.41 -13.48 3.41
CA ARG A 131 -3.11 -12.87 2.28
C ARG A 131 -2.17 -12.43 1.17
N ARG A 132 -0.99 -11.91 1.53
CA ARG A 132 0.03 -11.48 0.58
C ARG A 132 0.55 -12.65 -0.28
N HIS A 133 0.65 -13.85 0.29
CA HIS A 133 1.18 -15.04 -0.40
C HIS A 133 0.09 -16.01 -0.89
N ARG A 134 -1.19 -15.65 -0.74
CA ARG A 134 -2.34 -16.41 -1.26
C ARG A 134 -3.20 -15.48 -2.13
N PRO A 135 -2.77 -15.16 -3.37
CA PRO A 135 -3.64 -14.54 -4.34
C PRO A 135 -4.79 -15.52 -4.59
N ARG A 136 -5.96 -15.23 -4.01
CA ARG A 136 -7.17 -15.99 -4.34
C ARG A 136 -7.55 -15.61 -5.77
N TRP A 137 -7.45 -16.61 -6.65
CA TRP A 137 -8.19 -16.69 -7.91
C TRP A 137 -9.69 -16.72 -7.62
#